data_AF-A0A421JAG0-F1
#
_entry.id   AF-A0A421JAG0-F1
#
_cell.length_a   1.000
_cell.length_b   1.000
_cell.length_c   1.000
_cell.angle_alpha   90.00
_cell.angle_beta   90.00
_cell.angle_gamma   90.00
#
_symmetry.space_group_name_H-M   'P 1'
#
loop_
_entity.id
_entity.type
_entity.pdbx_description
1 polymer ?
#
loop_
_entity_poly.entity_id
_entity_poly.type
_entity_poly.pdbx_seq_one_letter_code
_entity_poly.pdbx_strand_id
1 'polypeptide(L)'
;MTVSRSNSIKSDESFNDISDDSRYHQLLKPLWECNTDEVKPHTCLRTLVNFSLGHSFLFPSGQRREVCIADMRTYELEPQGSKSSPTALIITTNNSTVFNGPQYAGCLRARDVDKCPVASIAMYLFSRYHIADAYGNTEAGPDFSSAEQFKNIKLMKGSNSLQAMSYSQQHKSAAKAVELAGLKDSKNFSLPKLLTTNRDQDLTRNDRPHSVNLNNLPQEIIYRLAGFERPCDYDIVRDRLDPPQEVLKQIFPFIDGYITIEDPSLLHIRSLFLYLRHVLVQDMVILKHRYPNNPVSQHPFFNTPGFNFYASRVNETMALGIDMYSSPSPESSPLSSPESRTGSVSPSTLNQDDALGRRMNRLQQDHYLRLQRYLRHQDWAIRQQSQQLQKIQEALNGVQILHSARSHGASSMAEQSLKSIASSLKELSRCSVESCQGIRDLNRTVELNCERLTKLVEERKPMEVPTIDNEEFATKRNAVLHRRLSRNAATLYEMWDDFKSLEQELYANGISTTEWLKVHGSSERQFRHTRMKIIRFVEEEAARRNLPVEQIKHMLYEKMRNRQRPWTIDEVQRQLTAGRRIEL
;
A
#
# COMPACT_ATOMS: atom_id res chain seq x y z
N MET A 1 69.74 10.75 -23.50
CA MET A 1 69.61 12.10 -22.90
C MET A 1 68.22 12.60 -23.23
N THR A 2 67.24 12.20 -22.41
CA THR A 2 66.53 13.01 -21.37
C THR A 2 65.35 13.75 -22.01
N VAL A 3 64.15 13.16 -22.14
CA VAL A 3 63.15 12.86 -21.08
C VAL A 3 63.35 13.62 -19.79
N SER A 4 62.54 14.66 -19.59
CA SER A 4 62.39 15.38 -18.33
C SER A 4 60.94 15.23 -17.85
N ARG A 5 60.80 14.43 -16.79
CA ARG A 5 59.62 14.28 -15.94
C ARG A 5 59.28 15.60 -15.25
N SER A 6 57.99 15.87 -15.06
CA SER A 6 57.50 16.55 -13.87
C SER A 6 56.31 15.76 -13.31
N ASN A 7 56.26 15.69 -12.00
CA ASN A 7 55.75 14.57 -11.22
C ASN A 7 54.24 14.55 -11.03
N SER A 8 53.75 13.33 -10.85
CA SER A 8 52.46 12.99 -10.26
C SER A 8 52.22 13.71 -8.94
N ILE A 9 51.08 14.36 -8.81
CA ILE A 9 50.34 14.38 -7.55
C ILE A 9 49.28 13.29 -7.70
N LYS A 10 49.61 12.11 -7.19
CA LYS A 10 48.61 11.10 -6.87
C LYS A 10 47.78 11.66 -5.72
N SER A 11 46.53 12.04 -5.98
CA SER A 11 45.49 12.01 -4.97
C SER A 11 44.98 10.57 -4.85
N ASP A 12 45.89 9.66 -4.47
CA ASP A 12 45.58 8.31 -3.98
C ASP A 12 45.29 8.46 -2.48
N GLU A 13 44.12 8.98 -2.11
CA GLU A 13 43.60 8.91 -0.73
C GLU A 13 42.12 9.36 -0.72
N SER A 14 41.19 8.38 -0.78
CA SER A 14 39.85 8.37 -0.14
C SER A 14 38.76 7.54 -0.84
N PHE A 15 39.06 6.77 -1.90
CA PHE A 15 37.99 6.12 -2.70
C PHE A 15 37.53 4.71 -2.27
N ASN A 16 37.92 4.23 -1.08
CA ASN A 16 37.78 2.79 -0.75
C ASN A 16 37.01 2.40 0.51
N ASP A 17 36.29 3.30 1.18
CA ASP A 17 35.46 2.92 2.35
C ASP A 17 34.03 3.49 2.29
N ILE A 18 33.37 3.34 1.15
CA ILE A 18 31.92 3.55 1.08
C ILE A 18 31.27 2.44 1.91
N SER A 19 30.48 2.79 2.93
CA SER A 19 29.73 1.81 3.72
C SER A 19 28.71 1.08 2.84
N ASP A 20 28.39 -0.18 3.17
CA ASP A 20 27.38 -0.94 2.43
C ASP A 20 26.02 -0.22 2.43
N ASP A 21 25.72 0.55 3.47
CA ASP A 21 24.52 1.36 3.50
C ASP A 21 24.48 2.48 2.44
N SER A 22 25.60 3.17 2.24
CA SER A 22 25.71 4.20 1.20
C SER A 22 25.60 3.56 -0.18
N ARG A 23 26.15 2.35 -0.37
CA ARG A 23 25.98 1.58 -1.61
C ARG A 23 24.52 1.17 -1.83
N TYR A 24 23.80 0.79 -0.78
CA TYR A 24 22.39 0.44 -0.88
C TYR A 24 21.57 1.67 -1.29
N HIS A 25 21.78 2.82 -0.64
CA HIS A 25 21.12 4.06 -1.03
C HIS A 25 21.44 4.46 -2.49
N GLN A 26 22.71 4.36 -2.90
CA GLN A 26 23.13 4.59 -4.29
C GLN A 26 22.43 3.64 -5.29
N LEU A 27 22.22 2.38 -4.90
CA LEU A 27 21.49 1.39 -5.70
C LEU A 27 20.00 1.74 -5.85
N LEU A 28 19.36 2.30 -4.82
CA LEU A 28 17.93 2.62 -4.84
C LEU A 28 17.60 3.90 -5.59
N LYS A 29 18.48 4.91 -5.53
CA LYS A 29 18.26 6.24 -6.14
C LYS A 29 17.77 6.20 -7.59
N PRO A 30 18.44 5.51 -8.56
CA PRO A 30 17.96 5.48 -9.94
C PRO A 30 16.61 4.76 -10.10
N LEU A 31 16.28 3.83 -9.20
CA LEU A 31 14.99 3.14 -9.20
C LEU A 31 13.86 4.03 -8.70
N TRP A 32 14.13 4.94 -7.77
CA TRP A 32 13.17 5.95 -7.35
C TRP A 32 12.98 7.06 -8.38
N GLU A 33 14.05 7.49 -9.05
CA GLU A 33 13.99 8.52 -10.09
C GLU A 33 13.18 8.07 -11.31
N CYS A 34 13.28 6.79 -11.71
CA CYS A 34 12.61 6.23 -12.90
C CYS A 34 12.82 7.06 -14.19
N ASN A 35 13.85 7.92 -14.24
CA ASN A 35 14.02 8.97 -15.25
C ASN A 35 14.85 8.52 -16.47
N THR A 36 14.70 7.26 -16.90
CA THR A 36 15.44 6.75 -18.06
C THR A 36 14.47 6.23 -19.10
N ASP A 37 14.57 6.74 -20.33
CA ASP A 37 13.80 6.25 -21.49
C ASP A 37 14.02 4.75 -21.75
N GLU A 38 15.13 4.20 -21.23
CA GLU A 38 15.50 2.79 -21.34
C GLU A 38 14.70 1.85 -20.42
N VAL A 39 14.14 2.33 -19.31
CA VAL A 39 13.49 1.46 -18.31
C VAL A 39 12.08 1.94 -17.97
N LYS A 40 11.10 1.10 -18.30
CA LYS A 40 9.68 1.35 -18.00
C LYS A 40 9.47 1.62 -16.49
N PRO A 41 8.68 2.62 -16.10
CA PRO A 41 8.47 3.00 -14.69
C PRO A 41 8.06 1.85 -13.77
N HIS A 42 7.13 1.00 -14.23
CA HIS A 42 6.71 -0.18 -13.47
C HIS A 42 7.84 -1.16 -13.21
N THR A 43 8.83 -1.25 -14.11
CA THR A 43 9.99 -2.14 -13.95
C THR A 43 10.92 -1.62 -12.87
N CYS A 44 11.18 -0.32 -12.82
CA CYS A 44 11.98 0.31 -11.77
C CYS A 44 11.35 0.08 -10.39
N LEU A 45 10.07 0.44 -10.23
CA LEU A 45 9.36 0.29 -8.96
C LEU A 45 9.18 -1.19 -8.56
N ARG A 46 8.96 -2.10 -9.51
CA ARG A 46 8.95 -3.56 -9.22
C ARG A 46 10.33 -4.05 -8.76
N THR A 47 11.40 -3.53 -9.34
CA THR A 47 12.79 -3.89 -8.95
C THR A 47 13.12 -3.34 -7.57
N LEU A 48 12.62 -2.15 -7.24
CA LEU A 48 12.73 -1.56 -5.91
C LEU A 48 12.02 -2.41 -4.85
N VAL A 49 10.81 -2.92 -5.13
CA VAL A 49 10.13 -3.90 -4.28
C VAL A 49 10.97 -5.18 -4.14
N ASN A 50 11.54 -5.70 -5.23
CA ASN A 50 12.41 -6.88 -5.18
C ASN A 50 13.64 -6.68 -4.27
N PHE A 51 14.25 -5.50 -4.27
CA PHE A 51 15.37 -5.17 -3.39
C PHE A 51 14.91 -4.99 -1.95
N SER A 52 13.75 -4.36 -1.73
CA SER A 52 13.16 -4.18 -0.39
C SER A 52 12.78 -5.50 0.27
N LEU A 53 12.24 -6.46 -0.48
CA LEU A 53 11.97 -7.83 0.00
C LEU A 53 13.28 -8.60 0.30
N GLY A 54 14.36 -8.28 -0.41
CA GLY A 54 15.68 -8.83 -0.11
C GLY A 54 16.25 -8.26 1.19
N HIS A 55 16.23 -6.94 1.33
CA HIS A 55 16.90 -6.21 2.40
C HIS A 55 16.11 -6.19 3.72
N SER A 56 14.81 -5.89 3.67
CA SER A 56 13.99 -5.69 4.88
C SER A 56 13.32 -6.97 5.38
N PHE A 57 13.02 -7.92 4.48
CA PHE A 57 12.43 -9.21 4.86
C PHE A 57 13.45 -10.34 4.83
N LEU A 58 14.65 -10.15 4.28
CA LEU A 58 15.68 -11.19 4.13
C LEU A 58 15.20 -12.42 3.35
N PHE A 59 14.30 -12.23 2.38
CA PHE A 59 13.85 -13.32 1.54
C PHE A 59 14.89 -13.73 0.49
N PRO A 60 15.06 -15.03 0.18
CA PRO A 60 15.79 -15.48 -0.99
C PRO A 60 15.10 -15.05 -2.30
N SER A 61 15.88 -14.92 -3.38
CA SER A 61 15.38 -14.43 -4.67
C SER A 61 14.18 -15.20 -5.21
N GLY A 62 14.13 -16.52 -5.00
CA GLY A 62 13.00 -17.39 -5.37
C GLY A 62 11.71 -17.03 -4.64
N GLN A 63 11.78 -16.91 -3.31
CA GLN A 63 10.62 -16.63 -2.46
C GLN A 63 10.00 -15.26 -2.77
N ARG A 64 10.84 -14.24 -3.03
CA ARG A 64 10.38 -12.88 -3.39
C ARG A 64 9.42 -12.89 -4.58
N ARG A 65 9.67 -13.71 -5.60
CA ARG A 65 8.86 -13.74 -6.82
C ARG A 65 7.50 -14.40 -6.60
N GLU A 66 7.41 -15.28 -5.61
CA GLU A 66 6.22 -16.06 -5.34
C GLU A 66 5.21 -15.37 -4.43
N VAL A 67 5.61 -14.30 -3.74
CA VAL A 67 4.74 -13.52 -2.84
C VAL A 67 3.48 -13.06 -3.59
N CYS A 68 2.32 -13.41 -3.06
CA CYS A 68 1.01 -12.97 -3.50
C CYS A 68 0.46 -11.85 -2.62
N ILE A 69 -0.56 -11.15 -3.10
CA ILE A 69 -1.24 -10.10 -2.33
C ILE A 69 -1.90 -10.68 -1.07
N ALA A 70 -2.51 -11.87 -1.17
CA ALA A 70 -3.13 -12.54 -0.02
C ALA A 70 -2.12 -12.99 1.06
N ASP A 71 -0.83 -13.08 0.74
CA ASP A 71 0.19 -13.45 1.72
C ASP A 71 0.52 -12.29 2.66
N MET A 72 0.19 -11.06 2.26
CA MET A 72 0.45 -9.83 3.00
C MET A 72 -0.70 -9.48 3.94
N ARG A 73 -0.37 -9.00 5.13
CA ARG A 73 -1.34 -8.44 6.09
C ARG A 73 -0.67 -7.40 6.99
N THR A 74 -1.48 -6.57 7.62
CA THR A 74 -1.05 -5.69 8.71
C THR A 74 -1.13 -6.43 10.05
N TYR A 75 -0.22 -6.10 10.96
CA TYR A 75 -0.22 -6.62 12.33
C TYR A 75 0.32 -5.56 13.28
N GLU A 76 -0.35 -5.32 14.41
CA GLU A 76 0.13 -4.39 15.42
C GLU A 76 1.11 -5.11 16.35
N LEU A 77 2.34 -4.59 16.45
CA LEU A 77 3.33 -5.12 17.38
C LEU A 77 3.08 -4.57 18.78
N GLU A 78 3.45 -5.36 19.78
CA GLU A 78 3.44 -4.93 21.17
C GLU A 78 4.29 -3.65 21.35
N PRO A 79 3.76 -2.61 22.02
CA PRO A 79 4.47 -1.36 22.23
C PRO A 79 5.57 -1.57 23.29
N GLN A 80 6.77 -1.94 22.86
CA GLN A 80 7.96 -2.09 23.72
C GLN A 80 8.54 -0.72 24.12
N GLY A 81 7.75 0.10 24.81
CA GLY A 81 8.13 1.45 25.23
C GLY A 81 7.93 2.55 24.18
N SER A 82 7.42 2.23 22.99
CA SER A 82 6.90 3.24 22.05
C SER A 82 5.56 3.80 22.56
N LYS A 83 5.23 5.03 22.14
CA LYS A 83 3.99 5.73 22.53
C LYS A 83 2.73 5.04 22.02
N SER A 84 2.84 4.28 20.94
CA SER A 84 1.75 3.55 20.30
C SER A 84 2.25 2.24 19.71
N SER A 85 1.35 1.26 19.59
CA SER A 85 1.63 -0.02 18.91
C SER A 85 1.96 0.23 17.44
N PRO A 86 3.16 -0.12 16.95
CA PRO A 86 3.50 0.13 15.56
C PRO A 86 2.89 -0.93 14.65
N THR A 87 2.36 -0.48 13.51
CA THR A 87 1.80 -1.36 12.48
C THR A 87 2.91 -1.95 11.61
N ALA A 88 3.12 -3.26 11.71
CA ALA A 88 4.01 -4.03 10.86
C ALA A 88 3.27 -4.58 9.63
N LEU A 89 4.01 -4.65 8.51
CA LEU A 89 3.62 -5.42 7.34
C LEU A 89 4.17 -6.83 7.46
N ILE A 90 3.30 -7.83 7.43
CA ILE A 90 3.65 -9.23 7.55
C ILE A 90 3.43 -9.95 6.23
N ILE A 91 4.39 -10.77 5.81
CA ILE A 91 4.27 -11.70 4.68
C ILE A 91 4.31 -13.12 5.22
N THR A 92 3.26 -13.89 4.92
CA THR A 92 3.18 -15.32 5.25
C THR A 92 3.76 -16.14 4.10
N THR A 93 4.58 -17.13 4.42
CA THR A 93 5.17 -18.02 3.41
C THR A 93 5.03 -19.47 3.85
N ASN A 94 4.65 -20.34 2.92
CA ASN A 94 4.37 -21.75 3.20
C ASN A 94 5.51 -22.68 2.75
N ASN A 95 6.60 -22.13 2.20
CA ASN A 95 7.67 -22.87 1.53
C ASN A 95 8.95 -22.99 2.38
N SER A 96 8.83 -23.10 3.71
CA SER A 96 10.00 -23.42 4.52
C SER A 96 10.33 -24.90 4.38
N THR A 97 11.48 -25.23 3.79
CA THR A 97 11.97 -26.62 3.68
C THR A 97 12.30 -27.25 5.05
N VAL A 98 12.25 -26.45 6.13
CA VAL A 98 12.65 -26.85 7.49
C VAL A 98 11.44 -27.06 8.40
N PHE A 99 10.29 -26.44 8.11
CA PHE A 99 9.11 -26.49 8.97
C PHE A 99 7.85 -26.77 8.16
N ASN A 100 7.09 -27.79 8.54
CA ASN A 100 5.75 -28.09 8.02
C ASN A 100 4.72 -27.10 8.59
N GLY A 101 4.80 -25.84 8.21
CA GLY A 101 3.87 -24.81 8.68
C GLY A 101 4.16 -23.42 8.10
N PRO A 102 3.24 -22.46 8.31
CA PRO A 102 3.42 -21.09 7.86
C PRO A 102 4.60 -20.44 8.59
N GLN A 103 5.42 -19.72 7.84
CA GLN A 103 6.45 -18.83 8.37
C GLN A 103 6.06 -17.38 8.07
N TYR A 104 6.08 -16.54 9.10
CA TYR A 104 5.77 -15.12 9.03
C TYR A 104 7.05 -14.31 8.97
N ALA A 105 7.13 -13.36 8.05
CA ALA A 105 8.19 -12.37 7.96
C ALA A 105 7.60 -10.98 8.21
N GLY A 106 8.19 -10.18 9.09
CA GLY A 106 7.68 -8.84 9.42
C GLY A 106 8.62 -7.72 9.02
N CYS A 107 8.07 -6.57 8.64
CA CYS A 107 8.83 -5.32 8.54
C CYS A 107 8.01 -4.12 9.03
N LEU A 108 8.70 -3.07 9.44
CA LEU A 108 8.12 -1.77 9.79
C LEU A 108 8.39 -0.74 8.69
N ARG A 109 7.74 0.42 8.79
CA ARG A 109 8.13 1.58 7.98
C ARG A 109 9.53 2.01 8.39
N ALA A 110 10.39 2.25 7.40
CA ALA A 110 11.74 2.68 7.69
C ALA A 110 11.80 4.17 8.06
N ARG A 111 12.77 4.51 8.92
CA ARG A 111 13.10 5.90 9.28
C ARG A 111 13.37 6.73 8.02
N ASP A 112 14.22 6.21 7.13
CA ASP A 112 14.48 6.78 5.81
C ASP A 112 13.46 6.26 4.79
N VAL A 113 12.75 7.19 4.13
CA VAL A 113 11.69 6.86 3.17
C VAL A 113 12.24 6.08 1.97
N ASP A 114 13.48 6.34 1.55
CA ASP A 114 14.06 5.71 0.36
C ASP A 114 14.33 4.22 0.57
N LYS A 115 14.47 3.80 1.83
CA LYS A 115 14.71 2.40 2.23
C LYS A 115 13.44 1.72 2.73
N CYS A 116 12.32 2.43 2.76
CA CYS A 116 11.09 1.96 3.37
C CYS A 116 10.44 0.86 2.49
N PRO A 117 10.39 -0.40 2.97
CA PRO A 117 9.78 -1.47 2.19
C PRO A 117 8.29 -1.23 1.95
N VAL A 118 7.59 -0.70 2.95
CA VAL A 118 6.16 -0.39 2.85
C VAL A 118 5.90 0.70 1.80
N ALA A 119 6.74 1.74 1.76
CA ALA A 119 6.65 2.81 0.75
C ALA A 119 6.87 2.25 -0.66
N SER A 120 7.91 1.43 -0.85
CA SER A 120 8.21 0.83 -2.15
C SER A 120 7.04 -0.02 -2.68
N ILE A 121 6.42 -0.82 -1.80
CA ILE A 121 5.27 -1.66 -2.14
C ILE A 121 4.06 -0.80 -2.48
N ALA A 122 3.74 0.18 -1.64
CA ALA A 122 2.60 1.07 -1.87
C ALA A 122 2.74 1.85 -3.18
N MET A 123 3.93 2.39 -3.46
CA MET A 123 4.21 3.16 -4.66
C MET A 123 4.21 2.29 -5.93
N TYR A 124 4.73 1.07 -5.84
CA TYR A 124 4.65 0.11 -6.94
C TYR A 124 3.20 -0.31 -7.22
N LEU A 125 2.39 -0.60 -6.20
CA LEU A 125 0.98 -0.95 -6.39
C LEU A 125 0.17 0.25 -6.91
N PHE A 126 0.49 1.47 -6.47
CA PHE A 126 -0.08 2.68 -7.06
C PHE A 126 0.24 2.77 -8.54
N SER A 127 1.52 2.68 -8.90
CA SER A 127 1.94 2.67 -10.30
C SER A 127 1.18 1.59 -11.07
N ARG A 128 1.10 0.36 -10.55
CA ARG A 128 0.43 -0.77 -11.19
C ARG A 128 -1.06 -0.52 -11.50
N TYR A 129 -1.80 0.09 -10.57
CA TYR A 129 -3.27 0.23 -10.68
C TYR A 129 -3.76 1.61 -11.10
N HIS A 130 -2.88 2.63 -11.13
CA HIS A 130 -3.26 4.01 -11.48
C HIS A 130 -2.54 4.54 -12.71
N ILE A 131 -1.31 4.07 -12.98
CA ILE A 131 -0.51 4.54 -14.10
C ILE A 131 -0.63 3.54 -15.24
N ALA A 132 -0.92 4.07 -16.44
CA ALA A 132 -0.96 3.27 -17.64
C ALA A 132 0.40 2.65 -17.94
N ASP A 133 0.41 1.37 -18.34
CA ASP A 133 1.62 0.69 -18.76
C ASP A 133 2.17 1.23 -20.08
N ALA A 134 3.30 0.68 -20.54
CA ALA A 134 3.92 1.08 -21.80
C ALA A 134 3.04 0.83 -23.04
N TYR A 135 1.89 0.19 -22.89
CA TYR A 135 0.89 -0.03 -23.94
C TYR A 135 -0.37 0.83 -23.71
N GLY A 136 -0.29 1.82 -22.82
CA GLY A 136 -1.40 2.71 -22.49
C GLY A 136 -2.51 2.06 -21.64
N ASN A 137 -2.29 0.87 -21.08
CA ASN A 137 -3.34 0.17 -20.32
C ASN A 137 -3.08 0.27 -18.83
N THR A 138 -4.07 0.72 -18.07
CA THR A 138 -4.06 0.64 -16.60
C THR A 138 -4.63 -0.70 -16.16
N GLU A 139 -3.96 -1.39 -15.24
CA GLU A 139 -4.47 -2.65 -14.69
C GLU A 139 -5.71 -2.37 -13.84
N ALA A 140 -6.81 -3.09 -14.11
CA ALA A 140 -7.98 -3.02 -13.26
C ALA A 140 -7.61 -3.45 -11.83
N GLY A 141 -8.14 -2.74 -10.84
CA GLY A 141 -7.99 -3.12 -9.44
C GLY A 141 -8.53 -4.53 -9.19
N PRO A 142 -8.03 -5.23 -8.15
CA PRO A 142 -8.54 -6.54 -7.78
C PRO A 142 -10.01 -6.46 -7.34
N ASP A 143 -10.77 -7.50 -7.67
CA ASP A 143 -12.17 -7.64 -7.30
C ASP A 143 -12.30 -8.22 -5.89
N PHE A 144 -13.02 -7.52 -5.01
CA PHE A 144 -13.27 -7.93 -3.63
C PHE A 144 -14.49 -8.87 -3.49
N SER A 145 -14.99 -9.44 -4.59
CA SER A 145 -16.08 -10.43 -4.54
C SER A 145 -15.65 -11.80 -4.02
N SER A 146 -14.36 -12.15 -4.06
CA SER A 146 -13.86 -13.45 -3.57
C SER A 146 -12.40 -13.40 -3.13
N ALA A 147 -12.13 -13.87 -1.90
CA ALA A 147 -10.77 -13.98 -1.36
C ALA A 147 -9.85 -14.89 -2.19
N GLU A 148 -10.39 -15.91 -2.84
CA GLU A 148 -9.62 -16.89 -3.61
C GLU A 148 -8.84 -16.26 -4.77
N GLN A 149 -9.36 -15.17 -5.35
CA GLN A 149 -8.67 -14.47 -6.44
C GLN A 149 -7.32 -13.92 -5.96
N PHE A 150 -7.26 -13.39 -4.75
CA PHE A 150 -6.06 -12.75 -4.19
C PHE A 150 -4.93 -13.74 -3.91
N LYS A 151 -5.24 -15.04 -3.73
CA LYS A 151 -4.22 -16.08 -3.51
C LYS A 151 -3.30 -16.26 -4.70
N ASN A 152 -3.76 -15.92 -5.90
CA ASN A 152 -3.00 -16.08 -7.13
C ASN A 152 -2.44 -14.76 -7.66
N ILE A 153 -2.93 -13.61 -7.20
CA ILE A 153 -2.42 -12.30 -7.63
C ILE A 153 -1.03 -12.10 -7.03
N LYS A 154 -0.01 -12.15 -7.88
CA LYS A 154 1.38 -11.95 -7.48
C LYS A 154 1.60 -10.49 -7.11
N LEU A 155 2.36 -10.23 -6.03
CA LEU A 155 2.82 -8.89 -5.69
C LEU A 155 3.63 -8.36 -6.87
N MET A 156 4.75 -9.01 -7.21
CA MET A 156 5.56 -8.66 -8.37
C MET A 156 5.08 -9.41 -9.63
N LYS A 157 4.21 -8.78 -10.42
CA LYS A 157 3.66 -9.40 -11.63
C LYS A 157 4.73 -9.72 -12.68
N GLY A 158 4.58 -10.84 -13.37
CA GLY A 158 5.35 -11.24 -14.53
C GLY A 158 4.71 -10.76 -15.83
N SER A 159 4.35 -11.69 -16.71
CA SER A 159 3.65 -11.38 -17.97
C SER A 159 2.20 -10.92 -17.74
N ASN A 160 1.57 -11.42 -16.66
CA ASN A 160 0.22 -11.05 -16.21
C ASN A 160 0.19 -11.03 -14.67
N SER A 161 -0.94 -10.59 -14.11
CA SER A 161 -1.12 -10.41 -12.66
C SER A 161 -1.01 -11.68 -11.82
N LEU A 162 -1.23 -12.86 -12.44
CA LEU A 162 -1.25 -14.16 -11.76
C LEU A 162 0.08 -14.92 -11.88
N GLN A 163 0.94 -14.50 -12.80
CA GLN A 163 2.23 -15.15 -13.04
C GLN A 163 3.34 -14.41 -12.30
N ALA A 164 4.19 -15.18 -11.61
CA ALA A 164 5.42 -14.66 -11.05
C ALA A 164 6.32 -14.15 -12.18
N MET A 165 7.11 -13.10 -11.92
CA MET A 165 8.17 -12.72 -12.85
C MET A 165 9.16 -13.87 -13.03
N SER A 166 9.75 -14.03 -14.22
CA SER A 166 10.75 -15.08 -14.41
C SER A 166 12.05 -14.74 -13.68
N TYR A 167 12.86 -15.77 -13.38
CA TYR A 167 14.21 -15.57 -12.85
C TYR A 167 15.06 -14.68 -13.77
N SER A 168 14.99 -14.91 -15.09
CA SER A 168 15.72 -14.12 -16.07
C SER A 168 15.29 -12.66 -16.10
N GLN A 169 13.99 -12.37 -15.94
CA GLN A 169 13.48 -11.00 -15.82
C GLN A 169 13.97 -10.32 -14.54
N GLN A 170 13.94 -11.03 -13.40
CA GLN A 170 14.42 -10.51 -12.11
C GLN A 170 15.91 -10.20 -12.18
N HIS A 171 16.71 -11.12 -12.72
CA HIS A 171 18.15 -10.97 -12.88
C HIS A 171 18.50 -9.81 -13.82
N LYS A 172 17.85 -9.72 -14.99
CA LYS A 172 18.09 -8.62 -15.94
C LYS A 172 17.77 -7.25 -15.34
N SER A 173 16.64 -7.13 -14.63
CA SER A 173 16.23 -5.87 -14.00
C SER A 173 17.19 -5.46 -12.88
N ALA A 174 17.63 -6.43 -12.07
CA ALA A 174 18.61 -6.21 -11.02
C ALA A 174 19.99 -5.80 -11.57
N ALA A 175 20.47 -6.48 -12.62
CA ALA A 175 21.74 -6.14 -13.27
C ALA A 175 21.72 -4.74 -13.87
N LYS A 176 20.60 -4.35 -14.52
CA LYS A 176 20.44 -2.98 -15.04
C LYS A 176 20.41 -1.94 -13.93
N ALA A 177 19.78 -2.22 -12.79
CA ALA A 177 19.80 -1.31 -11.64
C ALA A 177 21.22 -1.09 -11.10
N VAL A 178 22.03 -2.15 -10.99
CA VAL A 178 23.45 -2.08 -10.58
C VAL A 178 24.27 -1.24 -11.56
N GLU A 179 24.02 -1.41 -12.87
CA GLU A 179 24.65 -0.62 -13.92
C GLU A 179 24.27 0.87 -13.83
N LEU A 180 22.98 1.18 -13.71
CA LEU A 180 22.48 2.55 -13.55
C LEU A 180 23.00 3.25 -12.29
N ALA A 181 23.23 2.48 -11.22
CA ALA A 181 23.83 2.98 -9.99
C ALA A 181 25.35 3.21 -10.09
N GLY A 182 26.00 2.82 -11.20
CA GLY A 182 27.45 2.91 -11.38
C GLY A 182 28.23 1.90 -10.53
N LEU A 183 27.59 0.81 -10.09
CA LEU A 183 28.17 -0.18 -9.16
C LEU A 183 28.74 -1.42 -9.86
N LYS A 184 28.58 -1.54 -11.18
CA LYS A 184 28.99 -2.71 -11.99
C LYS A 184 30.49 -2.99 -11.93
N ASP A 185 31.30 -1.93 -11.96
CA ASP A 185 32.77 -2.03 -11.97
C ASP A 185 33.39 -1.83 -10.57
N SER A 186 32.54 -1.68 -9.54
CA SER A 186 33.01 -1.54 -8.17
C SER A 186 33.68 -2.84 -7.71
N LYS A 187 34.95 -2.74 -7.30
CA LYS A 187 35.67 -3.85 -6.68
C LYS A 187 34.88 -4.40 -5.49
N ASN A 188 34.79 -5.73 -5.38
CA ASN A 188 34.10 -6.45 -4.31
C ASN A 188 32.58 -6.21 -4.17
N PHE A 189 31.91 -5.65 -5.19
CA PHE A 189 30.46 -5.51 -5.17
C PHE A 189 29.75 -6.86 -5.33
N SER A 190 28.87 -7.18 -4.37
CA SER A 190 28.00 -8.35 -4.43
C SER A 190 26.59 -7.92 -4.08
N LEU A 191 25.70 -7.91 -5.08
CA LEU A 191 24.29 -7.56 -4.86
C LEU A 191 23.61 -8.49 -3.84
N PRO A 192 23.79 -9.83 -3.87
CA PRO A 192 23.23 -10.69 -2.82
C PRO A 192 23.73 -10.33 -1.42
N LYS A 193 25.02 -9.99 -1.28
CA LYS A 193 25.59 -9.55 0.00
C LYS A 193 24.96 -8.23 0.42
N LEU A 194 24.93 -7.23 -0.46
CA LEU A 194 24.33 -5.92 -0.17
C LEU A 194 22.85 -6.00 0.24
N LEU A 195 22.08 -6.90 -0.36
CA LEU A 195 20.68 -7.11 0.00
C LEU A 195 20.47 -7.96 1.25
N THR A 196 21.52 -8.54 1.84
CA THR A 196 21.42 -9.39 3.05
C THR A 196 22.27 -8.89 4.20
N THR A 197 23.24 -8.03 3.94
CA THR A 197 24.10 -7.35 4.90
C THR A 197 23.43 -6.06 5.31
N ASN A 198 22.96 -6.00 6.56
CA ASN A 198 22.37 -4.81 7.14
C ASN A 198 23.44 -3.93 7.79
N ARG A 199 23.07 -2.67 8.08
CA ARG A 199 23.91 -1.67 8.76
C ARG A 199 24.56 -2.17 10.05
N ASP A 200 23.87 -3.07 10.74
CA ASP A 200 24.23 -3.50 12.08
C ASP A 200 25.20 -4.69 11.99
N GLN A 201 26.46 -4.44 12.34
CA GLN A 201 27.50 -5.48 12.37
C GLN A 201 27.19 -6.58 13.39
N ASP A 202 26.26 -6.32 14.31
CA ASP A 202 25.81 -7.26 15.33
C ASP A 202 24.69 -8.19 14.85
N LEU A 203 24.01 -7.88 13.73
CA LEU A 203 23.04 -8.81 13.14
C LEU A 203 23.80 -9.92 12.42
N THR A 204 23.82 -11.09 13.05
CA THR A 204 24.45 -12.28 12.47
C THR A 204 23.66 -12.78 11.27
N ARG A 205 24.27 -13.62 10.43
CA ARG A 205 23.60 -14.28 9.30
C ARG A 205 22.35 -15.09 9.70
N ASN A 206 22.21 -15.42 10.98
CA ASN A 206 21.09 -16.19 11.53
C ASN A 206 19.95 -15.30 12.03
N ASP A 207 20.20 -14.02 12.25
CA ASP A 207 19.19 -13.06 12.70
C ASP A 207 18.27 -12.72 11.54
N ARG A 208 17.01 -13.09 11.69
CA ARG A 208 16.00 -13.00 10.64
C ARG A 208 14.71 -12.43 11.20
N PRO A 209 14.00 -11.57 10.45
CA PRO A 209 12.70 -11.06 10.85
C PRO A 209 11.59 -12.11 10.66
N HIS A 210 11.91 -13.39 10.86
CA HIS A 210 11.07 -14.54 10.55
C HIS A 210 10.68 -15.28 11.83
N SER A 211 9.43 -15.73 11.92
CA SER A 211 8.96 -16.61 12.99
C SER A 211 7.88 -17.57 12.51
N VAL A 212 7.75 -18.72 13.16
CA VAL A 212 6.64 -19.67 12.92
C VAL A 212 5.35 -19.21 13.59
N ASN A 213 5.42 -18.25 14.52
CA ASN A 213 4.28 -17.69 15.20
C ASN A 213 4.33 -16.16 15.11
N LEU A 214 3.21 -15.56 14.70
CA LEU A 214 3.05 -14.12 14.56
C LEU A 214 3.38 -13.35 15.85
N ASN A 215 2.98 -13.88 17.00
CA ASN A 215 3.17 -13.24 18.30
C ASN A 215 4.64 -13.27 18.75
N ASN A 216 5.45 -14.16 18.16
CA ASN A 216 6.85 -14.36 18.51
C ASN A 216 7.77 -13.84 17.39
N LEU A 217 7.36 -12.78 16.70
CA LEU A 217 8.24 -12.10 15.74
C LEU A 217 9.39 -11.42 16.49
N PRO A 218 10.63 -11.52 16.01
CA PRO A 218 11.78 -10.91 16.66
C PRO A 218 11.77 -9.40 16.42
N GLN A 219 11.04 -8.69 17.29
CA GLN A 219 10.75 -7.26 17.13
C GLN A 219 12.03 -6.42 17.06
N GLU A 220 13.04 -6.73 17.87
CA GLU A 220 14.30 -5.98 17.88
C GLU A 220 15.00 -6.00 16.51
N ILE A 221 15.01 -7.15 15.83
CA ILE A 221 15.52 -7.27 14.46
C ILE A 221 14.66 -6.41 13.52
N ILE A 222 13.33 -6.47 13.64
CA ILE A 222 12.40 -5.71 12.80
C ILE A 222 12.62 -4.18 12.95
N TYR A 223 12.83 -3.67 14.17
CA TYR A 223 13.13 -2.26 14.42
C TYR A 223 14.50 -1.85 13.84
N ARG A 224 15.54 -2.67 14.04
CA ARG A 224 16.89 -2.42 13.50
C ARG A 224 16.88 -2.38 11.97
N LEU A 225 16.16 -3.30 11.32
CA LEU A 225 15.98 -3.30 9.86
C LEU A 225 15.22 -2.06 9.35
N ALA A 226 14.32 -1.50 10.16
CA ALA A 226 13.65 -0.23 9.87
C ALA A 226 14.53 1.01 10.15
N GLY A 227 15.75 0.83 10.66
CA GLY A 227 16.71 1.90 10.94
C GLY A 227 16.58 2.52 12.33
N PHE A 228 16.04 1.77 13.30
CA PHE A 228 15.90 2.18 14.70
C PHE A 228 16.72 1.26 15.60
N GLU A 229 17.56 1.83 16.46
CA GLU A 229 18.41 1.06 17.37
C GLU A 229 17.59 0.36 18.46
N ARG A 230 16.56 1.03 18.97
CA ARG A 230 15.68 0.51 20.03
C ARG A 230 14.21 0.69 19.66
N PRO A 231 13.32 -0.20 20.15
CA PRO A 231 11.88 -0.08 19.94
C PRO A 231 11.27 1.25 20.40
N CYS A 232 11.76 1.80 21.51
CA CYS A 232 11.29 3.08 22.06
C CYS A 232 11.65 4.30 21.20
N ASP A 233 12.64 4.17 20.31
CA ASP A 233 13.05 5.22 19.37
C ASP A 233 12.21 5.21 18.08
N TYR A 234 11.28 4.24 17.94
CA TYR A 234 10.42 4.15 16.78
C TYR A 234 9.41 5.30 16.74
N ASP A 235 9.73 6.28 15.90
CA ASP A 235 8.89 7.42 15.56
C ASP A 235 9.06 7.76 14.07
N ILE A 236 7.95 7.75 13.34
CA ILE A 236 7.92 8.14 11.93
C ILE A 236 7.34 9.56 11.89
N VAL A 237 8.21 10.56 11.79
CA VAL A 237 7.79 11.99 11.89
C VAL A 237 6.73 12.35 10.85
N ARG A 238 6.82 11.79 9.64
CA ARG A 238 5.86 11.95 8.54
C ARG A 238 4.52 11.22 8.77
N ASP A 239 4.38 10.48 9.86
CA ASP A 239 3.15 9.78 10.28
C ASP A 239 2.32 10.58 11.30
N ARG A 240 2.84 11.71 11.79
CA ARG A 240 2.22 12.47 12.89
C ARG A 240 0.92 13.20 12.51
N LEU A 241 0.67 13.37 11.22
CA LEU A 241 -0.56 13.97 10.71
C LEU A 241 -1.29 12.99 9.79
N ASP A 242 -2.54 12.72 10.11
CA ASP A 242 -3.41 11.89 9.29
C ASP A 242 -3.75 12.59 7.97
N PRO A 243 -3.61 11.92 6.81
CA PRO A 243 -4.06 12.44 5.54
C PRO A 243 -5.59 12.66 5.50
N PRO A 244 -6.07 13.72 4.83
CA PRO A 244 -7.50 13.95 4.63
C PRO A 244 -8.18 12.79 3.89
N GLN A 245 -9.41 12.46 4.27
CA GLN A 245 -10.15 11.34 3.67
C GLN A 245 -10.45 11.55 2.17
N GLU A 246 -10.62 12.81 1.75
CA GLU A 246 -10.84 13.19 0.36
C GLU A 246 -9.62 12.87 -0.52
N VAL A 247 -8.42 12.98 0.06
CA VAL A 247 -7.16 12.63 -0.61
C VAL A 247 -6.99 11.11 -0.64
N LEU A 248 -7.30 10.43 0.46
CA LEU A 248 -7.19 8.98 0.57
C LEU A 248 -8.11 8.23 -0.42
N LYS A 249 -9.38 8.62 -0.55
CA LYS A 249 -10.36 7.95 -1.42
C LYS A 249 -10.03 7.96 -2.92
N GLN A 250 -9.16 8.86 -3.36
CA GLN A 250 -8.71 8.92 -4.77
C GLN A 250 -7.68 7.83 -5.09
N ILE A 251 -7.01 7.26 -4.08
CA ILE A 251 -6.03 6.19 -4.25
C ILE A 251 -6.70 4.84 -4.00
N PHE A 252 -6.53 3.88 -4.90
CA PHE A 252 -7.16 2.54 -4.81
C PHE A 252 -8.69 2.60 -4.65
N PRO A 253 -9.43 3.35 -5.49
CA PRO A 253 -10.88 3.57 -5.31
C PRO A 253 -11.70 2.27 -5.29
N PHE A 254 -11.17 1.18 -5.86
CA PHE A 254 -11.80 -0.14 -5.85
C PHE A 254 -12.04 -0.71 -4.45
N ILE A 255 -11.34 -0.24 -3.40
CA ILE A 255 -11.59 -0.72 -2.03
C ILE A 255 -12.77 -0.01 -1.34
N ASP A 256 -13.22 1.14 -1.86
CA ASP A 256 -14.30 1.92 -1.25
C ASP A 256 -15.70 1.42 -1.65
N GLY A 257 -15.80 0.65 -2.74
CA GLY A 257 -17.06 0.05 -3.22
C GLY A 257 -17.61 -1.08 -2.34
N TYR A 258 -16.85 -1.58 -1.38
CA TYR A 258 -17.19 -2.73 -0.56
C TYR A 258 -17.27 -2.33 0.92
N ILE A 259 -18.41 -1.74 1.31
CA ILE A 259 -18.65 -1.24 2.67
C ILE A 259 -18.86 -2.40 3.65
N THR A 260 -19.60 -3.43 3.23
CA THR A 260 -19.92 -4.64 4.00
C THR A 260 -19.14 -5.83 3.45
N ILE A 261 -17.96 -6.09 4.02
CA ILE A 261 -17.20 -7.31 3.77
C ILE A 261 -17.32 -8.18 5.02
N GLU A 262 -17.92 -9.35 4.89
CA GLU A 262 -18.07 -10.31 5.99
C GLU A 262 -16.91 -11.31 6.05
N ASP A 263 -16.29 -11.63 4.90
CA ASP A 263 -15.17 -12.57 4.83
C ASP A 263 -13.91 -12.00 5.53
N PRO A 264 -13.42 -12.64 6.61
CA PRO A 264 -12.23 -12.20 7.33
C PRO A 264 -10.97 -12.09 6.45
N SER A 265 -10.86 -12.92 5.41
CA SER A 265 -9.72 -12.91 4.49
C SER A 265 -9.72 -11.62 3.66
N LEU A 266 -10.89 -11.21 3.17
CA LEU A 266 -11.06 -9.96 2.43
C LEU A 266 -10.92 -8.73 3.33
N LEU A 267 -11.34 -8.81 4.60
CA LEU A 267 -11.15 -7.74 5.58
C LEU A 267 -9.66 -7.44 5.82
N HIS A 268 -8.82 -8.47 5.94
CA HIS A 268 -7.38 -8.28 6.07
C HIS A 268 -6.76 -7.65 4.82
N ILE A 269 -7.17 -8.09 3.63
CA ILE A 269 -6.69 -7.53 2.36
C ILE A 269 -7.13 -6.06 2.22
N ARG A 270 -8.37 -5.73 2.59
CA ARG A 270 -8.85 -4.35 2.61
C ARG A 270 -8.03 -3.49 3.57
N SER A 271 -7.77 -4.00 4.77
CA SER A 271 -6.96 -3.32 5.78
C SER A 271 -5.53 -3.08 5.30
N LEU A 272 -4.94 -4.04 4.58
CA LEU A 272 -3.65 -3.88 3.91
C LEU A 272 -3.68 -2.73 2.90
N PHE A 273 -4.65 -2.70 1.99
CA PHE A 273 -4.73 -1.62 1.00
C PHE A 273 -4.99 -0.25 1.63
N LEU A 274 -5.80 -0.17 2.69
CA LEU A 274 -6.00 1.06 3.47
C LEU A 274 -4.71 1.54 4.12
N TYR A 275 -3.94 0.62 4.71
CA TYR A 275 -2.63 0.93 5.28
C TYR A 275 -1.64 1.43 4.22
N LEU A 276 -1.52 0.71 3.10
CA LEU A 276 -0.63 1.12 2.00
C LEU A 276 -1.05 2.46 1.37
N ARG A 277 -2.36 2.71 1.24
CA ARG A 277 -2.93 3.99 0.81
C ARG A 277 -2.48 5.13 1.72
N HIS A 278 -2.57 4.92 3.03
CA HIS A 278 -2.17 5.90 4.04
C HIS A 278 -0.68 6.20 3.98
N VAL A 279 0.14 5.15 4.01
CA VAL A 279 1.61 5.24 3.94
C VAL A 279 2.06 5.95 2.67
N LEU A 280 1.43 5.66 1.53
CA LEU A 280 1.76 6.29 0.27
C LEU A 280 1.57 7.81 0.31
N VAL A 281 0.44 8.30 0.82
CA VAL A 281 0.18 9.76 0.88
C VAL A 281 1.19 10.46 1.77
N GLN A 282 1.51 9.88 2.94
CA GLN A 282 2.49 10.41 3.86
C GLN A 282 3.91 10.44 3.28
N ASP A 283 4.35 9.32 2.71
CA ASP A 283 5.71 9.17 2.19
C ASP A 283 5.93 10.00 0.92
N MET A 284 4.87 10.24 0.14
CA MET A 284 4.91 11.08 -1.06
C MET A 284 5.16 12.56 -0.76
N VAL A 285 4.95 13.04 0.47
CA VAL A 285 5.37 14.39 0.88
C VAL A 285 6.88 14.57 0.66
N ILE A 286 7.67 13.54 0.99
CA ILE A 286 9.13 13.55 0.84
C ILE A 286 9.55 13.09 -0.56
N LEU A 287 9.00 11.96 -1.02
CA LEU A 287 9.40 11.35 -2.30
C LEU A 287 9.11 12.25 -3.49
N LYS A 288 8.02 13.03 -3.47
CA LYS A 288 7.71 13.99 -4.53
C LYS A 288 8.79 15.07 -4.64
N HIS A 289 9.28 15.58 -3.51
CA HIS A 289 10.32 16.61 -3.50
C HIS A 289 11.68 16.04 -3.92
N ARG A 290 12.01 14.83 -3.44
CA ARG A 290 13.30 14.18 -3.74
C ARG A 290 13.39 13.63 -5.16
N TYR A 291 12.28 13.13 -5.69
CA TYR A 291 12.17 12.52 -7.01
C TYR A 291 11.00 13.14 -7.79
N PRO A 292 11.10 14.43 -8.18
CA PRO A 292 10.00 15.15 -8.82
C PRO A 292 9.65 14.56 -10.18
N ASN A 293 10.63 14.05 -10.92
CA ASN A 293 10.44 13.54 -12.28
C ASN A 293 9.91 12.11 -12.34
N ASN A 294 9.80 11.43 -11.20
CA ASN A 294 9.25 10.08 -11.21
C ASN A 294 7.76 10.10 -11.59
N PRO A 295 7.27 9.11 -12.38
CA PRO A 295 5.89 9.09 -12.87
C PRO A 295 4.81 9.12 -11.79
N VAL A 296 5.08 8.56 -10.60
CA VAL A 296 4.13 8.67 -9.49
C VAL A 296 4.08 10.10 -8.96
N SER A 297 5.22 10.78 -8.84
CA SER A 297 5.30 12.19 -8.41
C SER A 297 4.62 13.15 -9.40
N GLN A 298 4.69 12.84 -10.69
CA GLN A 298 4.06 13.59 -11.77
C GLN A 298 2.56 13.30 -11.93
N HIS A 299 2.04 12.24 -11.29
CA HIS A 299 0.64 11.87 -11.43
C HIS A 299 -0.28 13.01 -10.92
N PRO A 300 -1.36 13.38 -11.66
CA PRO A 300 -2.20 14.53 -11.32
C PRO A 300 -2.73 14.56 -9.89
N PHE A 301 -3.02 13.39 -9.33
CA PHE A 301 -3.44 13.22 -7.94
C PHE A 301 -2.51 13.93 -6.93
N PHE A 302 -1.20 13.71 -7.04
CA PHE A 302 -0.22 14.30 -6.12
C PHE A 302 0.04 15.78 -6.41
N ASN A 303 -0.63 16.37 -7.40
CA ASN A 303 -0.58 17.79 -7.73
C ASN A 303 -1.90 18.52 -7.39
N THR A 304 -2.85 17.83 -6.76
CA THR A 304 -4.11 18.43 -6.32
C THR A 304 -3.91 19.44 -5.18
N PRO A 305 -4.78 20.47 -5.08
CA PRO A 305 -4.73 21.42 -3.96
C PRO A 305 -4.82 20.75 -2.59
N GLY A 306 -5.67 19.72 -2.46
CA GLY A 306 -5.85 18.97 -1.22
C GLY A 306 -4.57 18.26 -0.76
N PHE A 307 -3.87 17.58 -1.67
CA PHE A 307 -2.59 16.96 -1.35
C PHE A 307 -1.52 18.01 -1.03
N ASN A 308 -1.40 19.07 -1.82
CA ASN A 308 -0.37 20.11 -1.59
C ASN A 308 -0.57 20.81 -0.23
N PHE A 309 -1.82 21.10 0.16
CA PHE A 309 -2.14 21.65 1.49
C PHE A 309 -1.70 20.72 2.62
N TYR A 310 -2.03 19.43 2.52
CA TYR A 310 -1.58 18.42 3.47
C TYR A 310 -0.04 18.34 3.54
N ALA A 311 0.63 18.28 2.39
CA ALA A 311 2.09 18.21 2.30
C ALA A 311 2.77 19.41 2.98
N SER A 312 2.24 20.63 2.81
CA SER A 312 2.75 21.82 3.51
C SER A 312 2.67 21.69 5.03
N ARG A 313 1.53 21.21 5.57
CA ARG A 313 1.35 20.99 7.02
C ARG A 313 2.30 19.93 7.58
N VAL A 314 2.51 18.84 6.83
CA VAL A 314 3.47 17.79 7.23
C VAL A 314 4.89 18.36 7.22
N ASN A 315 5.29 19.11 6.19
CA ASN A 315 6.60 19.75 6.12
C ASN A 315 6.85 20.72 7.28
N GLU A 316 5.86 21.53 7.66
CA GLU A 316 5.95 22.39 8.85
C GLU A 316 6.13 21.58 10.14
N THR A 317 5.38 20.50 10.29
CA THR A 317 5.48 19.61 11.46
C THR A 317 6.85 18.91 11.53
N MET A 318 7.39 18.52 10.36
CA MET A 318 8.73 17.95 10.26
C MET A 318 9.80 18.99 10.60
N ALA A 319 9.67 20.23 10.13
CA ALA A 319 10.59 21.32 10.46
C ALA A 319 10.60 21.64 11.97
N LEU A 320 9.43 21.76 12.60
CA LEU A 320 9.31 21.99 14.04
C LEU A 320 9.83 20.81 14.88
N GLY A 321 9.81 19.59 14.32
CA GLY A 321 10.37 18.39 14.95
C GLY A 321 11.91 18.32 14.91
N ILE A 322 12.56 19.03 13.99
CA ILE A 322 14.03 19.09 13.86
C ILE A 322 14.64 20.01 14.93
N ASP A 323 13.91 21.04 15.38
CA ASP A 323 14.38 22.00 16.39
C ASP A 323 14.44 21.43 17.82
N MET A 324 13.81 20.28 18.11
CA MET A 324 13.83 19.70 19.46
C MET A 324 15.14 18.96 19.79
N TYR A 325 16.02 18.74 18.81
CA TYR A 325 17.32 18.07 19.00
C TYR A 325 18.55 18.90 18.57
N SER A 326 18.34 20.16 18.18
CA SER A 326 19.44 21.07 17.84
C SER A 326 19.46 22.25 18.83
N SER A 327 20.19 22.11 19.94
CA SER A 327 20.63 23.29 20.70
C SER A 327 21.80 23.93 19.95
N PRO A 328 21.75 25.26 19.74
CA PRO A 328 22.55 26.13 20.59
C PRO A 328 21.81 27.40 21.07
N SER A 329 22.14 27.75 22.32
CA SER A 329 22.04 28.99 23.11
C SER A 329 21.16 30.19 22.68
N PRO A 330 20.55 30.90 23.67
CA PRO A 330 19.54 31.91 23.44
C PRO A 330 20.15 33.30 23.17
N GLU A 331 19.86 33.89 22.02
CA GLU A 331 19.90 35.35 21.84
C GLU A 331 18.56 35.86 21.30
N SER A 332 17.80 36.41 22.23
CA SER A 332 16.86 37.54 22.14
C SER A 332 16.32 37.98 20.77
N SER A 333 14.98 37.95 20.65
CA SER A 333 14.08 39.13 20.46
C SER A 333 12.84 38.75 19.60
N PRO A 334 11.77 39.57 19.53
CA PRO A 334 10.69 39.54 20.51
C PRO A 334 9.30 39.29 19.86
N LEU A 335 8.37 38.90 20.73
CA LEU A 335 6.92 38.88 20.51
C LEU A 335 6.42 40.08 19.68
N SER A 336 5.66 39.79 18.63
CA SER A 336 4.55 40.66 18.23
C SER A 336 3.45 39.84 17.56
N SER A 337 2.30 39.83 18.22
CA SER A 337 0.96 39.66 17.65
C SER A 337 0.08 40.66 18.42
N PRO A 338 -1.15 40.99 17.99
CA PRO A 338 -1.84 40.64 16.74
C PRO A 338 -2.54 41.86 16.10
N GLU A 339 -2.90 41.80 14.81
CA GLU A 339 -4.01 42.63 14.31
C GLU A 339 -5.02 41.79 13.54
N SER A 340 -6.13 41.57 14.24
CA SER A 340 -7.41 41.07 13.77
C SER A 340 -8.03 42.09 12.81
N ARG A 341 -8.33 41.68 11.57
CA ARG A 341 -9.35 42.34 10.74
C ARG A 341 -10.56 41.43 10.61
N THR A 342 -11.54 41.73 11.46
CA THR A 342 -12.93 41.29 11.35
C THR A 342 -13.59 42.03 10.19
N GLY A 343 -13.87 41.32 9.10
CA GLY A 343 -14.79 41.76 8.05
C GLY A 343 -16.11 40.99 8.18
N SER A 344 -17.14 41.65 8.68
CA SER A 344 -18.52 41.17 8.76
C SER A 344 -19.18 41.14 7.38
N VAL A 345 -19.79 40.01 7.00
CA VAL A 345 -20.87 39.95 6.02
C VAL A 345 -22.04 39.21 6.65
N SER A 346 -23.21 39.85 6.57
CA SER A 346 -24.48 39.48 7.19
C SER A 346 -25.15 38.24 6.56
N PRO A 347 -26.15 37.66 7.25
CA PRO A 347 -26.55 36.26 7.11
C PRO A 347 -27.80 36.08 6.24
N SER A 348 -27.79 35.07 5.37
CA SER A 348 -29.02 34.49 4.84
C SER A 348 -28.81 33.09 4.28
N THR A 349 -29.69 32.18 4.72
CA THR A 349 -30.03 30.85 4.15
C THR A 349 -29.01 29.70 4.23
N LEU A 350 -28.58 29.34 5.44
CA LEU A 350 -27.94 28.05 5.72
C LEU A 350 -28.13 27.75 7.22
N ASN A 351 -29.20 27.08 7.66
CA ASN A 351 -29.31 26.70 9.09
C ASN A 351 -30.37 25.63 9.41
N GLN A 352 -30.30 24.45 8.77
CA GLN A 352 -30.88 23.23 9.37
C GLN A 352 -29.91 22.05 9.23
N ASP A 353 -29.34 21.82 8.05
CA ASP A 353 -28.34 20.75 7.83
C ASP A 353 -27.02 21.01 8.58
N ASP A 354 -26.63 22.28 8.72
CA ASP A 354 -25.41 22.68 9.41
C ASP A 354 -25.52 22.52 10.95
N ALA A 355 -26.74 22.64 11.49
CA ALA A 355 -27.03 22.41 12.91
C ALA A 355 -27.07 20.90 13.25
N LEU A 356 -27.63 20.09 12.36
CA LEU A 356 -27.62 18.63 12.45
C LEU A 356 -26.20 18.06 12.33
N GLY A 357 -25.40 18.55 11.39
CA GLY A 357 -23.98 18.17 11.26
C GLY A 357 -23.18 18.51 12.53
N ARG A 358 -23.38 19.71 13.10
CA ARG A 358 -22.79 20.09 14.39
C ARG A 358 -23.29 19.27 15.58
N ARG A 359 -24.50 18.71 15.52
CA ARG A 359 -25.07 17.87 16.59
C ARG A 359 -24.57 16.42 16.46
N MET A 360 -24.46 15.91 15.23
CA MET A 360 -23.89 14.61 14.92
C MET A 360 -22.41 14.55 15.29
N ASN A 361 -21.62 15.57 14.92
CA ASN A 361 -20.20 15.66 15.32
C ASN A 361 -20.04 15.72 16.84
N ARG A 362 -20.92 16.41 17.57
CA ARG A 362 -20.89 16.45 19.04
C ARG A 362 -21.21 15.09 19.67
N LEU A 363 -22.18 14.36 19.13
CA LEU A 363 -22.50 12.99 19.58
C LEU A 363 -21.36 12.01 19.28
N GLN A 364 -20.73 12.14 18.11
CA GLN A 364 -19.59 11.31 17.71
C GLN A 364 -18.36 11.59 18.58
N GLN A 365 -18.08 12.87 18.88
CA GLN A 365 -17.00 13.27 19.78
C GLN A 365 -17.23 12.77 21.22
N ASP A 366 -18.45 12.90 21.76
CA ASP A 366 -18.80 12.40 23.10
C ASP A 366 -18.70 10.87 23.16
N HIS A 367 -19.13 10.17 22.11
CA HIS A 367 -19.00 8.72 22.02
C HIS A 367 -17.54 8.27 22.01
N TYR A 368 -16.70 8.95 21.21
CA TYR A 368 -15.27 8.68 21.15
C TYR A 368 -14.58 8.88 22.50
N LEU A 369 -14.86 9.98 23.21
CA LEU A 369 -14.27 10.27 24.52
C LEU A 369 -14.67 9.24 25.59
N ARG A 370 -15.91 8.75 25.54
CA ARG A 370 -16.40 7.70 26.46
C ARG A 370 -15.79 6.35 26.15
N LEU A 371 -15.64 6.00 24.87
CA LEU A 371 -14.94 4.80 24.45
C LEU A 371 -13.47 4.82 24.89
N GLN A 372 -12.78 5.95 24.71
CA GLN A 372 -11.41 6.12 25.21
C GLN A 372 -11.30 6.01 26.73
N ARG A 373 -12.30 6.48 27.48
CA ARG A 373 -12.34 6.32 28.94
C ARG A 373 -12.54 4.85 29.33
N TYR A 374 -13.43 4.15 28.63
CA TYR A 374 -13.66 2.72 28.83
C TYR A 374 -12.41 1.89 28.51
N LEU A 375 -11.76 2.12 27.37
CA LEU A 375 -10.54 1.41 26.98
C LEU A 375 -9.42 1.61 28.01
N ARG A 376 -9.19 2.85 28.46
CA ARG A 376 -8.21 3.12 29.54
C ARG A 376 -8.56 2.42 30.85
N HIS A 377 -9.84 2.31 31.18
CA HIS A 377 -10.28 1.59 32.38
C HIS A 377 -10.07 0.08 32.24
N GLN A 378 -10.32 -0.50 31.05
CA GLN A 378 -10.05 -1.91 30.77
C GLN A 378 -8.56 -2.22 30.78
N ASP A 379 -7.72 -1.37 30.16
CA ASP A 379 -6.26 -1.51 30.20
C ASP A 379 -5.74 -1.50 31.63
N TRP A 380 -6.27 -0.60 32.47
CA TRP A 380 -5.93 -0.56 33.89
C TRP A 380 -6.35 -1.85 34.61
N ALA A 381 -7.58 -2.31 34.40
CA ALA A 381 -8.09 -3.54 35.04
C ALA A 381 -7.28 -4.78 34.62
N ILE A 382 -6.94 -4.90 33.33
CA ILE A 382 -6.12 -6.00 32.79
C ILE A 382 -4.71 -5.97 33.39
N ARG A 383 -4.08 -4.79 33.47
CA ARG A 383 -2.75 -4.65 34.09
C ARG A 383 -2.77 -5.02 35.57
N GLN A 384 -3.80 -4.60 36.30
CA GLN A 384 -3.96 -4.99 37.71
C GLN A 384 -4.17 -6.50 37.85
N GLN A 385 -5.01 -7.12 37.00
CA GLN A 385 -5.21 -8.57 37.02
C GLN A 385 -3.92 -9.34 36.72
N SER A 386 -3.16 -8.91 35.70
CA SER A 386 -1.88 -9.51 35.35
C SER A 386 -0.87 -9.43 36.51
N GLN A 387 -0.79 -8.28 37.18
CA GLN A 387 0.09 -8.09 38.33
C GLN A 387 -0.28 -9.00 39.52
N GLN A 388 -1.57 -9.21 39.78
CA GLN A 388 -2.00 -10.12 40.85
C GLN A 388 -1.76 -11.59 40.49
N LEU A 389 -1.93 -11.98 39.22
CA LEU A 389 -1.59 -13.33 38.75
C LEU A 389 -0.10 -13.62 38.89
N GLN A 390 0.75 -12.64 38.58
CA GLN A 390 2.19 -12.77 38.78
C GLN A 390 2.55 -12.97 40.26
N LYS A 391 1.94 -12.19 41.18
CA LYS A 391 2.14 -12.36 42.63
C LYS A 391 1.70 -13.74 43.12
N ILE A 392 0.58 -14.26 42.60
CA ILE A 392 0.10 -15.61 42.90
C ILE A 392 1.12 -16.65 42.42
N GLN A 393 1.65 -16.50 41.21
CA GLN A 393 2.64 -17.42 40.65
C GLN A 393 3.95 -17.41 41.43
N GLU A 394 4.45 -16.24 41.83
CA GLU A 394 5.65 -16.10 42.66
C GLU A 394 5.46 -16.73 44.04
N ALA A 395 4.31 -16.49 44.68
CA ALA A 395 3.98 -17.10 45.97
C ALA A 395 3.82 -18.64 45.86
N LEU A 396 3.23 -19.13 44.77
CA LEU A 396 3.06 -20.56 44.51
C LEU A 396 4.42 -21.26 44.29
N ASN A 397 5.31 -20.63 43.52
CA ASN A 397 6.69 -21.12 43.34
C ASN A 397 7.43 -21.16 44.69
N GLY A 398 7.24 -20.14 45.53
CA GLY A 398 7.78 -20.12 46.90
C GLY A 398 7.28 -21.30 47.74
N VAL A 399 5.97 -21.61 47.69
CA VAL A 399 5.40 -22.78 48.39
C VAL A 399 5.96 -24.09 47.84
N GLN A 400 6.14 -24.22 46.52
CA GLN A 400 6.72 -25.43 45.91
C GLN A 400 8.18 -25.66 46.34
N ILE A 401 8.98 -24.59 46.41
CA ILE A 401 10.37 -24.65 46.90
C ILE A 401 10.41 -25.00 48.39
N LEU A 402 9.51 -24.43 49.20
CA LEU A 402 9.44 -24.75 50.63
C LEU A 402 8.98 -26.19 50.88
N HIS A 403 8.08 -26.70 50.04
CA HIS A 403 7.64 -28.09 50.08
C HIS A 403 8.77 -29.08 49.73
N SER A 404 9.65 -28.73 48.79
CA SER A 404 10.79 -29.57 48.42
C SER A 404 11.94 -29.53 49.43
N ALA A 405 12.11 -28.42 50.16
CA ALA A 405 13.23 -28.21 51.08
C ALA A 405 13.10 -28.91 52.46
N ARG A 406 11.91 -29.40 52.86
CA ARG A 406 11.63 -30.11 54.14
C ARG A 406 12.34 -29.52 55.39
N SER A 407 12.38 -28.20 55.53
CA SER A 407 13.07 -27.52 56.64
C SER A 407 12.14 -27.19 57.81
N HIS A 408 12.69 -27.08 59.03
CA HIS A 408 11.93 -26.86 60.27
C HIS A 408 11.23 -25.49 60.42
N GLY A 409 11.28 -24.62 59.39
CA GLY A 409 10.52 -23.37 59.30
C GLY A 409 9.60 -23.27 58.08
N ALA A 410 9.58 -24.30 57.23
CA ALA A 410 8.87 -24.28 55.95
C ALA A 410 7.35 -24.13 56.08
N SER A 411 6.75 -24.66 57.15
CA SER A 411 5.30 -24.58 57.37
C SER A 411 4.82 -23.15 57.64
N SER A 412 5.59 -22.37 58.41
CA SER A 412 5.24 -20.98 58.73
C SER A 412 5.33 -20.08 57.49
N MET A 413 6.40 -20.24 56.70
CA MET A 413 6.57 -19.49 55.45
C MET A 413 5.56 -19.91 54.37
N ALA A 414 5.20 -21.20 54.31
CA ALA A 414 4.15 -21.67 53.41
C ALA A 414 2.78 -21.09 53.79
N GLU A 415 2.46 -21.00 55.08
CA GLU A 415 1.23 -20.38 55.56
C GLU A 415 1.17 -18.87 55.22
N GLN A 416 2.30 -18.16 55.29
CA GLN A 416 2.39 -16.76 54.89
C GLN A 416 2.20 -16.57 53.38
N SER A 417 2.78 -17.45 52.55
CA SER A 417 2.57 -17.45 51.10
C SER A 417 1.13 -17.78 50.71
N LEU A 418 0.47 -18.70 51.42
CA LEU A 418 -0.95 -19.00 51.22
C LEU A 418 -1.85 -17.82 51.58
N LYS A 419 -1.55 -17.08 52.66
CA LYS A 419 -2.25 -15.83 53.00
C LYS A 419 -2.07 -14.76 51.92
N SER A 420 -0.87 -14.65 51.35
CA SER A 420 -0.59 -13.74 50.22
C SER A 420 -1.40 -14.10 48.97
N ILE A 421 -1.49 -15.38 48.62
CA ILE A 421 -2.32 -15.88 47.50
C ILE A 421 -3.80 -15.54 47.73
N ALA A 422 -4.32 -15.81 48.94
CA ALA A 422 -5.72 -15.51 49.28
C ALA A 422 -6.04 -14.01 49.15
N SER A 423 -5.12 -13.12 49.56
CA SER A 423 -5.29 -11.67 49.40
C SER A 423 -5.29 -11.23 47.94
N SER A 424 -4.40 -11.81 47.11
CA SER A 424 -4.29 -11.50 45.68
C SER A 424 -5.51 -12.01 44.89
N LEU A 425 -6.07 -13.15 45.27
CA LEU A 425 -7.32 -13.67 44.71
C LEU A 425 -8.54 -12.79 45.04
N LYS A 426 -8.60 -12.23 46.24
CA LYS A 426 -9.65 -11.27 46.64
C LYS A 426 -9.56 -9.97 45.85
N GLU A 427 -8.34 -9.54 45.52
CA GLU A 427 -8.12 -8.34 44.71
C GLU A 427 -8.44 -8.57 43.23
N LEU A 428 -8.12 -9.76 42.71
CA LEU A 428 -8.52 -10.19 41.36
C LEU A 428 -10.04 -10.21 41.17
N SER A 429 -10.79 -10.71 42.15
CA SER A 429 -12.26 -10.73 42.07
C SER A 429 -12.84 -9.32 42.09
N ARG A 430 -12.29 -8.41 42.90
CA ARG A 430 -12.67 -6.98 42.90
C ARG A 430 -12.46 -6.33 41.55
N CYS A 431 -11.28 -6.48 40.94
CA CYS A 431 -10.96 -5.92 39.62
C CYS A 431 -11.85 -6.49 38.51
N SER A 432 -12.23 -7.77 38.59
CA SER A 432 -13.15 -8.40 37.64
C SER A 432 -14.57 -7.81 37.71
N VAL A 433 -15.07 -7.55 38.93
CA VAL A 433 -16.37 -6.90 39.13
C VAL A 433 -16.38 -5.46 38.58
N GLU A 434 -15.30 -4.71 38.77
CA GLU A 434 -15.15 -3.34 38.25
C GLU A 434 -15.10 -3.30 36.71
N SER A 435 -14.39 -4.23 36.08
CA SER A 435 -14.38 -4.37 34.61
C SER A 435 -15.79 -4.68 34.06
N CYS A 436 -16.54 -5.58 34.71
CA CYS A 436 -17.93 -5.90 34.34
C CYS A 436 -18.89 -4.72 34.54
N GLN A 437 -18.62 -3.82 35.49
CA GLN A 437 -19.41 -2.60 35.65
C GLN A 437 -19.16 -1.60 34.51
N GLY A 438 -17.91 -1.46 34.06
CA GLY A 438 -17.56 -0.62 32.91
C GLY A 438 -18.24 -1.06 31.60
N ILE A 439 -18.41 -2.37 31.39
CA ILE A 439 -19.13 -2.92 30.23
C ILE A 439 -20.62 -2.53 30.28
N ARG A 440 -21.24 -2.63 31.46
CA ARG A 440 -22.65 -2.27 31.65
C ARG A 440 -22.91 -0.79 31.40
N ASP A 441 -22.00 0.07 31.84
CA ASP A 441 -22.10 1.53 31.63
C ASP A 441 -21.94 1.92 30.15
N LEU A 442 -21.09 1.20 29.41
CA LEU A 442 -20.92 1.38 27.97
C LEU A 442 -22.17 0.95 27.19
N ASN A 443 -22.72 -0.23 27.49
CA ASN A 443 -23.94 -0.73 26.84
C ASN A 443 -25.13 0.22 27.03
N ARG A 444 -25.33 0.71 28.26
CA ARG A 444 -26.37 1.71 28.57
C ARG A 444 -26.20 3.01 27.77
N THR A 445 -24.96 3.40 27.48
CA THR A 445 -24.65 4.59 26.69
C THR A 445 -24.95 4.38 25.19
N VAL A 446 -24.68 3.18 24.67
CA VAL A 446 -25.00 2.81 23.28
C VAL A 446 -26.52 2.83 23.07
N GLU A 447 -27.28 2.25 23.99
CA GLU A 447 -28.75 2.25 23.96
C GLU A 447 -29.33 3.68 23.92
N LEU A 448 -28.86 4.56 24.82
CA LEU A 448 -29.26 5.98 24.87
C LEU A 448 -28.94 6.75 23.58
N ASN A 449 -27.87 6.39 22.88
CA ASN A 449 -27.47 7.04 21.63
C ASN A 449 -28.27 6.51 20.43
N CYS A 450 -28.60 5.22 20.42
CA CYS A 450 -29.51 4.64 19.42
C CYS A 450 -30.90 5.30 19.49
N GLU A 451 -31.46 5.47 20.70
CA GLU A 451 -32.74 6.17 20.89
C GLU A 451 -32.71 7.62 20.37
N ARG A 452 -31.59 8.32 20.54
CA ARG A 452 -31.40 9.69 20.05
C ARG A 452 -31.30 9.76 18.53
N LEU A 453 -30.69 8.77 17.89
CA LEU A 453 -30.56 8.69 16.43
C LEU A 453 -31.90 8.37 15.77
N THR A 454 -32.70 7.46 16.35
CA THR A 454 -34.03 7.13 15.84
C THR A 454 -34.93 8.36 15.80
N LYS A 455 -34.92 9.18 16.86
CA LYS A 455 -35.68 10.45 16.91
C LYS A 455 -35.25 11.46 15.84
N LEU A 456 -33.98 11.47 15.44
CA LEU A 456 -33.48 12.37 14.39
C LEU A 456 -33.85 11.89 12.98
N VAL A 457 -34.10 10.60 12.80
CA VAL A 457 -34.51 10.01 11.52
C VAL A 457 -36.01 10.21 11.27
N GLU A 458 -36.83 10.11 12.33
CA GLU A 458 -38.29 10.35 12.25
C GLU A 458 -38.65 11.81 11.91
N GLU A 459 -37.73 12.76 12.09
CA GLU A 459 -37.92 14.18 11.76
C GLU A 459 -37.77 14.51 10.25
N ARG A 460 -37.42 13.55 9.38
CA ARG A 460 -37.33 13.74 7.90
C ARG A 460 -38.60 13.28 7.17
N LYS A 461 -39.36 14.21 6.59
CA LYS A 461 -40.44 13.88 5.61
C LYS A 461 -39.84 13.42 4.26
N PRO A 462 -40.36 12.35 3.63
CA PRO A 462 -39.85 11.87 2.34
C PRO A 462 -40.40 12.71 1.16
N MET A 463 -39.55 12.91 0.15
CA MET A 463 -39.87 13.58 -1.11
C MET A 463 -39.97 12.52 -2.21
N GLU A 464 -41.09 12.45 -2.92
CA GLU A 464 -41.35 11.49 -4.00
C GLU A 464 -40.52 11.81 -5.26
N VAL A 465 -40.00 10.78 -5.93
CA VAL A 465 -39.28 10.87 -7.21
C VAL A 465 -39.98 9.95 -8.24
N PRO A 466 -40.13 10.37 -9.52
CA PRO A 466 -40.95 9.65 -10.51
C PRO A 466 -40.23 8.43 -11.11
N THR A 467 -40.98 7.35 -11.30
CA THR A 467 -40.59 6.09 -11.96
C THR A 467 -40.51 6.26 -13.49
N ILE A 468 -39.35 5.97 -14.08
CA ILE A 468 -39.17 5.73 -15.52
C ILE A 468 -39.04 4.22 -15.74
N ASP A 469 -39.70 3.71 -16.78
CA ASP A 469 -39.93 2.30 -17.11
C ASP A 469 -38.67 1.41 -17.11
N ASN A 470 -38.53 0.57 -16.07
CA ASN A 470 -37.42 -0.38 -15.89
C ASN A 470 -37.34 -1.51 -16.94
N GLU A 471 -38.44 -1.77 -17.66
CA GLU A 471 -38.57 -2.95 -18.53
C GLU A 471 -37.93 -2.74 -19.92
N GLU A 472 -38.02 -1.53 -20.47
CA GLU A 472 -37.40 -1.17 -21.75
C GLU A 472 -35.88 -1.11 -21.64
N PHE A 473 -35.36 -0.59 -20.51
CA PHE A 473 -33.93 -0.53 -20.24
C PHE A 473 -33.32 -1.94 -20.11
N ALA A 474 -34.01 -2.84 -19.41
CA ALA A 474 -33.58 -4.23 -19.28
C ALA A 474 -33.51 -4.95 -20.64
N THR A 475 -34.48 -4.70 -21.51
CA THR A 475 -34.55 -5.33 -22.84
C THR A 475 -33.45 -4.81 -23.78
N LYS A 476 -33.20 -3.49 -23.80
CA LYS A 476 -32.10 -2.89 -24.58
C LYS A 476 -30.73 -3.36 -24.11
N ARG A 477 -30.52 -3.41 -22.79
CA ARG A 477 -29.28 -3.94 -22.20
C ARG A 477 -29.03 -5.39 -22.64
N ASN A 478 -30.07 -6.23 -22.61
CA ASN A 478 -29.95 -7.64 -23.00
C ASN A 478 -29.64 -7.81 -24.50
N ALA A 479 -30.28 -7.00 -25.37
CA ALA A 479 -29.99 -7.01 -26.80
C ALA A 479 -28.53 -6.65 -27.12
N VAL A 480 -27.99 -5.61 -26.46
CA VAL A 480 -26.58 -5.20 -26.64
C VAL A 480 -25.61 -6.24 -26.09
N LEU A 481 -25.95 -6.88 -24.97
CA LEU A 481 -25.12 -7.94 -24.38
C LEU A 481 -24.90 -9.12 -25.34
N HIS A 482 -25.94 -9.50 -26.10
CA HIS A 482 -25.87 -10.59 -27.08
C HIS A 482 -25.43 -10.17 -28.48
N ARG A 483 -25.23 -8.88 -28.77
CA ARG A 483 -24.71 -8.39 -30.05
C ARG A 483 -23.29 -8.93 -30.28
N ARG A 484 -23.00 -9.42 -31.49
CA ARG A 484 -21.68 -9.91 -31.92
C ARG A 484 -21.03 -8.94 -32.90
N LEU A 485 -19.70 -8.98 -33.01
CA LEU A 485 -18.98 -8.27 -34.06
C LEU A 485 -19.30 -8.94 -35.41
N SER A 486 -19.57 -8.13 -36.43
CA SER A 486 -19.87 -8.59 -37.79
C SER A 486 -18.70 -9.40 -38.34
N ARG A 487 -18.92 -10.63 -38.81
CA ARG A 487 -17.86 -11.43 -39.45
C ARG A 487 -17.61 -11.08 -40.91
N ASN A 488 -18.50 -10.28 -41.49
CA ASN A 488 -18.58 -10.05 -42.93
C ASN A 488 -18.07 -8.66 -43.33
N ALA A 489 -17.35 -7.95 -42.45
CA ALA A 489 -16.78 -6.65 -42.78
C ALA A 489 -15.80 -6.80 -43.96
N ALA A 490 -16.14 -6.25 -45.11
CA ALA A 490 -15.37 -6.35 -46.35
C ALA A 490 -14.30 -5.25 -46.43
N THR A 491 -14.51 -4.15 -45.71
CA THR A 491 -13.63 -2.99 -45.72
C THR A 491 -13.10 -2.64 -44.34
N LEU A 492 -11.99 -1.89 -44.30
CA LEU A 492 -11.44 -1.35 -43.06
C LEU A 492 -12.45 -0.44 -42.34
N TYR A 493 -13.25 0.33 -43.10
CA TYR A 493 -14.26 1.23 -42.57
C TYR A 493 -15.40 0.47 -41.89
N GLU A 494 -15.98 -0.54 -42.55
CA GLU A 494 -17.03 -1.37 -41.95
C GLU A 494 -16.57 -2.08 -40.68
N MET A 495 -15.32 -2.56 -40.68
CA MET A 495 -14.72 -3.20 -39.50
C MET A 495 -14.55 -2.20 -38.35
N TRP A 496 -14.08 -0.99 -38.66
CA TRP A 496 -13.89 0.10 -37.70
C TRP A 496 -15.21 0.54 -37.07
N ASP A 497 -16.20 0.83 -37.91
CA ASP A 497 -17.49 1.35 -37.47
C ASP A 497 -18.26 0.34 -36.64
N ASP A 498 -18.27 -0.94 -37.05
CA ASP A 498 -18.87 -2.03 -36.28
C ASP A 498 -18.20 -2.19 -34.90
N PHE A 499 -16.87 -2.08 -34.85
CA PHE A 499 -16.12 -2.19 -33.60
C PHE A 499 -16.41 -1.01 -32.65
N LYS A 500 -16.32 0.23 -33.14
CA LYS A 500 -16.55 1.43 -32.32
C LYS A 500 -18.01 1.59 -31.92
N SER A 501 -18.95 1.24 -32.79
CA SER A 501 -20.38 1.19 -32.47
C SER A 501 -20.66 0.23 -31.31
N LEU A 502 -20.08 -0.97 -31.32
CA LEU A 502 -20.24 -1.91 -30.22
C LEU A 502 -19.65 -1.36 -28.92
N GLU A 503 -18.46 -0.74 -28.93
CA GLU A 503 -17.87 -0.15 -27.72
C GLU A 503 -18.75 0.97 -27.15
N GLN A 504 -19.33 1.81 -28.00
CA GLN A 504 -20.22 2.88 -27.60
C GLN A 504 -21.54 2.33 -27.01
N GLU A 505 -22.13 1.30 -27.61
CA GLU A 505 -23.35 0.68 -27.11
C GLU A 505 -23.13 -0.02 -25.76
N LEU A 506 -22.00 -0.71 -25.59
CA LEU A 506 -21.62 -1.32 -24.33
C LEU A 506 -21.52 -0.25 -23.22
N TYR A 507 -20.83 0.85 -23.51
CA TYR A 507 -20.70 1.98 -22.58
C TYR A 507 -22.06 2.60 -22.24
N ALA A 508 -22.90 2.88 -23.25
CA ALA A 508 -24.21 3.50 -23.06
C ALA A 508 -25.18 2.65 -22.22
N ASN A 509 -25.02 1.32 -22.24
CA ASN A 509 -25.87 0.40 -21.48
C ASN A 509 -25.22 -0.09 -20.18
N GLY A 510 -24.07 0.47 -19.79
CA GLY A 510 -23.34 0.08 -18.57
C GLY A 510 -22.87 -1.37 -18.58
N ILE A 511 -22.58 -1.92 -19.76
CA ILE A 511 -22.08 -3.29 -19.95
C ILE A 511 -20.57 -3.23 -20.07
N SER A 512 -19.87 -3.91 -19.16
CA SER A 512 -18.41 -4.00 -19.25
C SER A 512 -17.98 -4.94 -20.39
N THR A 513 -16.82 -4.69 -21.00
CA THR A 513 -16.27 -5.62 -22.00
C THR A 513 -16.08 -7.03 -21.44
N THR A 514 -15.75 -7.15 -20.15
CA THR A 514 -15.61 -8.45 -19.47
C THR A 514 -16.95 -9.16 -19.33
N GLU A 515 -18.03 -8.44 -19.01
CA GLU A 515 -19.40 -8.97 -18.99
C GLU A 515 -19.84 -9.44 -20.38
N TRP A 516 -19.62 -8.65 -21.42
CA TRP A 516 -19.86 -9.05 -22.80
C TRP A 516 -19.06 -10.31 -23.17
N LEU A 517 -17.76 -10.36 -22.84
CA LEU A 517 -16.90 -11.52 -23.07
C LEU A 517 -17.24 -12.77 -22.23
N LYS A 518 -18.09 -12.67 -21.21
CA LYS A 518 -18.61 -13.85 -20.47
C LYS A 518 -19.73 -14.54 -21.25
N VAL A 519 -20.53 -13.76 -21.98
CA VAL A 519 -21.64 -14.25 -22.80
C VAL A 519 -21.13 -14.83 -24.13
N HIS A 520 -20.00 -14.34 -24.63
CA HIS A 520 -19.41 -14.80 -25.88
C HIS A 520 -18.20 -15.73 -25.66
N GLY A 521 -18.07 -16.75 -26.51
CA GLY A 521 -17.03 -17.78 -26.39
C GLY A 521 -15.61 -17.34 -26.78
N SER A 522 -14.68 -18.29 -26.76
CA SER A 522 -13.26 -18.08 -27.09
C SER A 522 -13.02 -17.52 -28.50
N SER A 523 -13.87 -17.91 -29.47
CA SER A 523 -13.78 -17.43 -30.85
C SER A 523 -14.05 -15.92 -30.96
N GLU A 524 -15.03 -15.40 -30.24
CA GLU A 524 -15.37 -13.98 -30.24
C GLU A 524 -14.29 -13.15 -29.54
N ARG A 525 -13.71 -13.68 -28.45
CA ARG A 525 -12.58 -13.07 -27.77
C ARG A 525 -11.37 -12.90 -28.71
N GLN A 526 -11.04 -13.94 -29.47
CA GLN A 526 -9.96 -13.90 -30.45
C GLN A 526 -10.26 -12.92 -31.59
N PHE A 527 -11.51 -12.90 -32.05
CA PHE A 527 -11.97 -11.99 -33.10
C PHE A 527 -11.94 -10.52 -32.67
N ARG A 528 -12.38 -10.20 -31.44
CA ARG A 528 -12.25 -8.85 -30.86
C ARG A 528 -10.80 -8.44 -30.68
N HIS A 529 -9.96 -9.32 -30.11
CA HIS A 529 -8.54 -9.04 -29.90
C HIS A 529 -7.81 -8.72 -31.21
N THR A 530 -8.19 -9.44 -32.27
CA THR A 530 -7.70 -9.25 -33.62
C THR A 530 -8.02 -7.85 -34.16
N ARG A 531 -9.28 -7.43 -34.11
CA ARG A 531 -9.70 -6.10 -34.58
C ARG A 531 -9.06 -4.98 -33.77
N MET A 532 -9.00 -5.16 -32.45
CA MET A 532 -8.37 -4.21 -31.53
C MET A 532 -6.93 -3.87 -31.94
N LYS A 533 -6.15 -4.82 -32.47
CA LYS A 533 -4.79 -4.52 -32.95
C LYS A 533 -4.76 -3.56 -34.13
N ILE A 534 -5.70 -3.70 -35.07
CA ILE A 534 -5.81 -2.79 -36.22
C ILE A 534 -6.26 -1.42 -35.74
N ILE A 535 -7.26 -1.36 -34.84
CA ILE A 535 -7.73 -0.11 -34.23
C ILE A 535 -6.58 0.63 -33.54
N ARG A 536 -5.85 -0.06 -32.65
CA ARG A 536 -4.70 0.51 -31.93
C ARG A 536 -3.61 0.98 -32.87
N PHE A 537 -3.29 0.21 -33.91
CA PHE A 537 -2.29 0.63 -34.90
C PHE A 537 -2.66 1.98 -35.54
N VAL A 538 -3.92 2.17 -35.93
CA VAL A 538 -4.38 3.44 -36.51
C VAL A 538 -4.32 4.57 -35.47
N GLU A 539 -4.77 4.33 -34.24
CA GLU A 539 -4.76 5.35 -33.17
C GLU A 539 -3.32 5.75 -32.75
N GLU A 540 -2.42 4.78 -32.61
CA GLU A 540 -1.00 5.00 -32.28
C GLU A 540 -0.29 5.75 -33.40
N GLU A 541 -0.56 5.39 -34.66
CA GLU A 541 0.09 6.04 -35.81
C GLU A 541 -0.48 7.46 -36.05
N ALA A 542 -1.75 7.69 -35.69
CA ALA A 542 -2.37 9.02 -35.65
C ALA A 542 -1.71 9.91 -34.58
N ALA A 543 -1.56 9.38 -33.36
CA ALA A 543 -0.88 10.08 -32.27
C ALA A 543 0.59 10.40 -32.63
N ARG A 544 1.29 9.43 -33.23
CA ARG A 544 2.71 9.59 -33.59
C ARG A 544 2.94 10.62 -34.70
N ARG A 545 2.07 10.66 -35.70
CA ARG A 545 2.17 11.61 -36.82
C ARG A 545 1.47 12.94 -36.55
N ASN A 546 0.77 13.06 -35.41
CA ASN A 546 -0.08 14.18 -35.07
C ASN A 546 -1.12 14.47 -36.18
N LEU A 547 -1.74 13.41 -36.70
CA LEU A 547 -2.78 13.47 -37.73
C LEU A 547 -4.11 12.93 -37.19
N PRO A 548 -5.27 13.40 -37.70
CA PRO A 548 -6.57 12.81 -37.37
C PRO A 548 -6.63 11.31 -37.70
N VAL A 549 -7.30 10.55 -36.83
CA VAL A 549 -7.53 9.09 -37.01
C VAL A 549 -8.13 8.76 -38.38
N GLU A 550 -9.05 9.59 -38.87
CA GLU A 550 -9.66 9.45 -40.19
C GLU A 550 -8.64 9.49 -41.33
N GLN A 551 -7.61 10.34 -41.23
CA GLN A 551 -6.56 10.41 -42.24
C GLN A 551 -5.68 9.16 -42.22
N ILE A 552 -5.31 8.65 -41.04
CA ILE A 552 -4.53 7.41 -40.93
C ILE A 552 -5.33 6.20 -41.40
N LYS A 553 -6.63 6.15 -41.07
CA LYS A 553 -7.57 5.13 -41.54
C LYS A 553 -7.63 5.14 -43.07
N HIS A 554 -7.72 6.32 -43.69
CA HIS A 554 -7.68 6.47 -45.13
C HIS A 554 -6.33 6.05 -45.74
N MET A 555 -5.20 6.43 -45.13
CA MET A 555 -3.87 6.02 -45.60
C MET A 555 -3.68 4.50 -45.54
N LEU A 556 -4.12 3.85 -44.47
CA LEU A 556 -4.09 2.40 -44.35
C LEU A 556 -4.99 1.73 -45.39
N TYR A 557 -6.20 2.25 -45.59
CA TYR A 557 -7.12 1.74 -46.59
C TYR A 557 -6.54 1.84 -48.02
N GLU A 558 -6.00 3.01 -48.39
CA GLU A 558 -5.32 3.23 -49.66
C GLU A 558 -4.11 2.29 -49.83
N LYS A 559 -3.31 2.13 -48.78
CA LYS A 559 -2.17 1.21 -48.79
C LYS A 559 -2.61 -0.26 -48.96
N MET A 560 -3.75 -0.65 -48.39
CA MET A 560 -4.33 -1.98 -48.58
C MET A 560 -4.79 -2.18 -50.03
N ARG A 561 -5.26 -1.13 -50.71
CA ARG A 561 -5.81 -1.19 -52.07
C ARG A 561 -4.77 -1.04 -53.18
N ASN A 562 -3.76 -0.18 -52.99
CA ASN A 562 -2.80 0.25 -54.02
C ASN A 562 -1.65 -0.74 -54.27
N ARG A 563 -1.89 -2.05 -54.10
CA ARG A 563 -0.93 -3.12 -54.38
C ARG A 563 -1.44 -4.03 -55.51
N GLN A 564 -0.53 -4.64 -56.26
CA GLN A 564 -0.88 -5.67 -57.27
C GLN A 564 -1.77 -6.79 -56.69
N ARG A 565 -1.61 -7.07 -55.39
CA ARG A 565 -2.53 -7.90 -54.60
C ARG A 565 -2.99 -7.09 -53.38
N PRO A 566 -4.27 -6.65 -53.34
CA PRO A 566 -4.81 -5.94 -52.18
C PRO A 566 -4.68 -6.75 -50.90
N TRP A 567 -4.35 -6.07 -49.80
CA TRP A 567 -4.32 -6.71 -48.49
C TRP A 567 -5.74 -6.91 -47.96
N THR A 568 -6.01 -8.13 -47.49
CA THR A 568 -7.21 -8.39 -46.67
C THR A 568 -6.98 -7.91 -45.24
N ILE A 569 -8.07 -7.71 -44.50
CA ILE A 569 -8.03 -7.37 -43.07
C ILE A 569 -7.20 -8.40 -42.28
N ASP A 570 -7.37 -9.69 -42.60
CA ASP A 570 -6.62 -10.80 -41.98
C ASP A 570 -5.11 -10.73 -42.27
N GLU A 571 -4.71 -10.20 -43.42
CA GLU A 571 -3.30 -10.04 -43.77
C GLU A 571 -2.66 -8.87 -43.01
N VAL A 572 -3.36 -7.74 -42.89
CA VAL A 572 -2.96 -6.63 -42.02
C VAL A 572 -2.82 -7.09 -40.57
N GLN A 573 -3.81 -7.84 -40.07
CA GLN A 573 -3.77 -8.44 -38.74
C GLN A 573 -2.53 -9.32 -38.54
N ARG A 574 -2.23 -10.22 -39.49
CA ARG A 574 -1.08 -11.13 -39.40
C ARG A 574 0.24 -10.36 -39.34
N GLN A 575 0.37 -9.29 -40.12
CA GLN A 575 1.56 -8.43 -40.08
C GLN A 575 1.71 -7.74 -38.72
N LEU A 576 0.64 -7.12 -38.22
CA LEU A 576 0.66 -6.45 -36.91
C LEU A 576 0.91 -7.45 -35.77
N THR A 577 0.36 -8.66 -35.86
CA THR A 577 0.57 -9.71 -34.85
C THR A 577 2.00 -10.26 -34.87
N ALA A 578 2.65 -10.28 -36.03
CA ALA A 578 4.06 -10.64 -36.16
C ALA A 578 5.02 -9.50 -35.75
N GLY A 579 4.50 -8.38 -35.24
CA GLY A 579 5.30 -7.20 -34.88
C GLY A 579 5.88 -6.47 -36.08
N ARG A 580 5.40 -6.75 -37.30
CA ARG A 580 5.82 -6.02 -38.50
C ARG A 580 5.12 -4.67 -38.52
N ARG A 581 5.91 -3.60 -38.66
CA ARG A 581 5.39 -2.25 -38.79
C ARG A 581 4.94 -2.00 -40.23
N ILE A 582 3.74 -1.45 -40.38
CA ILE A 582 3.23 -1.04 -41.69
C ILE A 582 3.57 0.43 -41.90
N GLU A 583 4.41 0.74 -42.89
CA GLU A 583 4.83 2.11 -43.19
C GLU A 583 3.76 2.88 -43.98
N LEU A 584 2.81 3.53 -43.31
CA LEU A 584 1.74 4.29 -43.99
C LEU A 584 2.23 5.46 -44.82
#